data_AF-A0A7W1FHH8-F1
#
_entry.id   AF-A0A7W1FHH8-F1
#
_cell.length_a   1.000
_cell.length_b   1.000
_cell.length_c   1.000
_cell.angle_alpha   90.00
_cell.angle_beta   90.00
_cell.angle_gamma   90.00
#
_symmetry.space_group_name_H-M   'P 1'
#
loop_
_entity.id
_entity.type
_entity.pdbx_description
1 polymer ?
#
loop_
_entity_poly.entity_id
_entity_poly.type
_entity_poly.pdbx_seq_one_letter_code
_entity_poly.pdbx_strand_id
1 'polypeptide(L)'
;MPRGDKSSYTDKQKRQAAHIRSGYEKRGISAAEAEARAWATVNKMTHGGRISGSGRGTTTDQSPARTGGRRGGRATAGRSATSKRKADSRKS
;
A
#
# COMPACT_ATOMS: atom_id res chain seq x y z
N MET A 1 4.58 -16.88 4.67
CA MET A 1 4.03 -15.75 5.46
C MET A 1 3.76 -16.23 6.88
N PRO A 2 3.78 -15.38 7.93
CA PRO A 2 3.50 -15.88 9.28
C PRO A 2 2.12 -16.52 9.24
N ARG A 3 2.09 -17.85 9.38
CA ARG A 3 0.87 -18.66 9.36
C ARG A 3 0.10 -18.52 10.69
N GLY A 4 0.27 -17.40 11.39
CA GLY A 4 -0.14 -17.22 12.77
C GLY A 4 -0.80 -15.87 13.01
N ASP A 5 -1.13 -15.62 14.27
CA ASP A 5 -1.91 -14.46 14.66
C ASP A 5 -1.24 -13.13 14.29
N LYS A 6 -2.03 -12.27 13.65
CA LYS A 6 -1.64 -10.88 13.31
C LYS A 6 -1.68 -9.97 14.55
N SER A 7 -1.68 -10.52 15.75
CA SER A 7 -1.69 -9.80 17.04
C SER A 7 -0.43 -8.96 17.23
N SER A 8 0.69 -9.35 16.64
CA SER A 8 1.94 -8.58 16.64
C SER A 8 1.90 -7.33 15.75
N TYR A 9 0.85 -7.15 14.94
CA TYR A 9 0.68 -6.03 14.02
C TYR A 9 -0.29 -4.98 14.56
N THR A 10 0.06 -3.73 14.36
CA THR A 10 -0.80 -2.58 14.71
C THR A 10 -2.01 -2.51 13.79
N ASP A 11 -3.08 -1.88 14.26
CA ASP A 11 -4.27 -1.67 13.43
C ASP A 11 -3.98 -0.78 12.22
N LYS A 12 -3.00 0.13 12.33
CA LYS A 12 -2.50 0.90 11.18
C LYS A 12 -1.91 -0.01 10.10
N GLN A 13 -1.10 -1.00 10.47
CA GLN A 13 -0.55 -1.98 9.53
C GLN A 13 -1.64 -2.83 8.88
N LYS A 14 -2.64 -3.27 9.67
CA LYS A 14 -3.81 -4.01 9.15
C LYS A 14 -4.60 -3.20 8.12
N ARG A 15 -4.90 -1.92 8.42
CA ARG A 15 -5.58 -1.01 7.49
C ARG A 15 -4.77 -0.78 6.20
N GLN A 16 -3.45 -0.60 6.32
CA GLN A 16 -2.57 -0.46 5.15
C GLN A 16 -2.58 -1.72 4.28
N ALA A 17 -2.48 -2.90 4.89
CA ALA A 17 -2.56 -4.17 4.16
C ALA A 17 -3.91 -4.31 3.45
N ALA A 18 -5.02 -3.99 4.11
CA ALA A 18 -6.36 -4.02 3.49
C ALA A 18 -6.47 -3.08 2.28
N HIS A 19 -5.96 -1.86 2.39
CA HIS A 19 -5.97 -0.89 1.28
C HIS A 19 -5.15 -1.37 0.08
N ILE A 20 -3.96 -1.93 0.32
CA ILE A 20 -3.10 -2.46 -0.74
C ILE A 20 -3.74 -3.69 -1.39
N ARG A 21 -4.32 -4.59 -0.58
CA ARG A 21 -5.04 -5.78 -1.04
C ARG A 21 -6.18 -5.39 -1.99
N SER A 22 -7.04 -4.45 -1.58
CA SER A 22 -8.13 -3.95 -2.43
C SER A 22 -7.62 -3.41 -3.77
N GLY A 23 -6.45 -2.75 -3.77
CA GLY A 23 -5.80 -2.29 -5.00
C GLY A 23 -5.37 -3.42 -5.95
N TYR A 24 -4.95 -4.57 -5.42
CA TYR A 24 -4.60 -5.75 -6.21
C TYR A 24 -5.82 -6.55 -6.66
N GLU A 25 -6.85 -6.67 -5.81
CA GLU A 25 -8.13 -7.30 -6.18
C GLU A 25 -8.80 -6.53 -7.34
N LYS A 26 -8.79 -5.20 -7.30
CA LYS A 26 -9.27 -4.36 -8.42
C LYS A 26 -8.48 -4.55 -9.71
N ARG A 27 -7.26 -5.07 -9.64
CA ARG A 27 -6.43 -5.43 -10.80
C ARG A 27 -6.62 -6.88 -11.25
N GLY A 28 -7.57 -7.61 -10.67
CA GLY A 28 -7.90 -8.98 -11.02
C GLY A 28 -7.03 -10.05 -10.35
N ILE A 29 -6.23 -9.69 -9.33
CA ILE A 29 -5.45 -10.67 -8.57
C ILE A 29 -6.37 -11.39 -7.58
N SER A 30 -6.19 -12.72 -7.43
CA SER A 30 -6.92 -13.52 -6.45
C SER A 30 -6.75 -12.97 -5.02
N ALA A 31 -7.78 -13.09 -4.18
CA ALA A 31 -7.77 -12.54 -2.82
C ALA A 31 -6.59 -13.03 -1.98
N ALA A 32 -6.25 -14.32 -2.08
CA ALA A 32 -5.13 -14.92 -1.35
C ALA A 32 -3.78 -14.32 -1.76
N GLU A 33 -3.56 -14.15 -3.07
CA GLU A 33 -2.32 -13.56 -3.58
C GLU A 33 -2.26 -12.04 -3.35
N ALA A 34 -3.39 -11.35 -3.47
CA ALA A 34 -3.51 -9.93 -3.17
C ALA A 34 -3.19 -9.65 -1.69
N GLU A 35 -3.72 -10.48 -0.78
CA GLU A 35 -3.39 -10.43 0.64
C GLU A 35 -1.90 -10.72 0.88
N ALA A 36 -1.36 -11.72 0.17
CA ALA A 36 0.05 -12.06 0.28
C ALA A 36 0.97 -10.88 -0.08
N ARG A 37 0.73 -10.27 -1.24
CA ARG A 37 1.47 -9.12 -1.74
C ARG A 37 1.29 -7.89 -0.85
N ALA A 38 0.09 -7.69 -0.29
CA ALA A 38 -0.20 -6.58 0.59
C ALA A 38 0.62 -6.64 1.89
N TRP A 39 0.61 -7.79 2.57
CA TRP A 39 1.39 -7.97 3.80
C TRP A 39 2.89 -7.97 3.55
N ALA A 40 3.36 -8.49 2.42
CA ALA A 40 4.77 -8.37 2.03
C ALA A 40 5.20 -6.89 1.90
N THR A 41 4.34 -6.05 1.31
CA THR A 41 4.60 -4.61 1.20
C THR A 41 4.67 -3.95 2.58
N VAL A 42 3.70 -4.22 3.47
CA VAL A 42 3.71 -3.68 4.83
C VAL A 42 4.94 -4.15 5.60
N ASN A 43 5.30 -5.42 5.51
CA ASN A 43 6.51 -5.96 6.14
C ASN A 43 7.78 -5.33 5.60
N LYS A 44 7.85 -5.04 4.29
CA LYS A 44 9.00 -4.34 3.71
C LYS A 44 9.14 -2.92 4.26
N MET A 45 8.03 -2.22 4.49
CA MET A 45 8.03 -0.87 5.03
C MET A 45 8.29 -0.82 6.54
N THR A 46 7.82 -1.82 7.29
CA THR A 46 7.80 -1.79 8.76
C THR A 46 8.72 -2.81 9.42
N HIS A 47 9.41 -3.63 8.62
CA HIS A 47 10.27 -4.73 9.07
C HIS A 47 9.57 -5.81 9.90
N GLY A 48 8.22 -5.83 9.92
CA GLY A 48 7.41 -6.82 10.63
C GLY A 48 6.37 -6.19 11.56
N GLY A 49 5.80 -6.99 12.47
CA GLY A 49 4.82 -6.52 13.44
C GLY A 49 5.40 -5.48 14.39
N ARG A 50 4.76 -4.30 14.51
CA ARG A 50 5.24 -3.20 15.36
C ARG A 50 4.84 -3.31 16.82
N ILE A 51 3.83 -4.13 17.15
CA ILE A 51 3.40 -4.34 18.54
C ILE A 51 4.41 -5.23 19.25
N SER A 52 4.66 -6.44 18.74
CA SER A 52 5.49 -7.46 19.41
C SER A 52 6.32 -8.33 18.45
N GLY A 53 6.57 -7.87 17.23
CA GLY A 53 7.37 -8.60 16.24
C GLY A 53 8.68 -7.89 15.86
N SER A 54 9.30 -8.38 14.79
CA SER A 54 10.58 -7.87 14.26
C SER A 54 10.56 -6.39 13.81
N GLY A 55 9.36 -5.80 13.68
CA GLY A 55 9.20 -4.38 13.35
C GLY A 55 9.11 -3.45 14.57
N ARG A 56 9.25 -3.97 15.79
CA ARG A 56 9.23 -3.15 17.01
C ARG A 56 10.51 -2.30 17.06
N GLY A 57 10.37 -1.00 17.33
CA GLY A 57 11.49 -0.06 17.43
C GLY A 57 12.13 0.34 16.10
N THR A 58 11.69 -0.24 14.97
CA THR A 58 12.22 0.11 13.65
C THR A 58 11.54 1.36 13.08
N THR A 59 12.32 2.16 12.37
CA THR A 59 11.82 3.27 11.55
C THR A 59 11.11 2.72 10.33
N THR A 60 10.10 3.44 9.84
CA THR A 60 9.33 2.99 8.67
C THR A 60 10.03 3.42 7.40
N ASP A 61 10.35 2.45 6.53
CA ASP A 61 10.83 2.71 5.17
C ASP A 61 9.66 3.09 4.25
N GLN A 62 9.64 4.35 3.81
CA GLN A 62 8.63 4.87 2.89
C GLN A 62 9.00 4.70 1.41
N SER A 63 10.14 4.08 1.10
CA SER A 63 10.61 3.90 -0.27
C SER A 63 9.56 3.24 -1.17
N PRO A 64 8.85 2.16 -0.76
CA PRO A 64 7.81 1.55 -1.58
C PRO A 64 6.63 2.49 -1.89
N ALA A 65 6.23 3.31 -0.92
CA ALA A 65 5.13 4.27 -1.07
C ALA A 65 5.53 5.44 -1.99
N ARG A 66 6.78 5.90 -1.90
CA ARG A 66 7.31 7.01 -2.71
C ARG A 66 7.47 6.62 -4.18
N THR A 67 7.84 5.38 -4.51
CA THR A 67 7.96 4.93 -5.90
C THR A 67 6.61 4.99 -6.62
N GLY A 68 5.53 4.53 -5.99
CA GLY A 68 4.18 4.60 -6.54
C GLY A 68 3.71 6.04 -6.75
N GLY A 69 3.86 6.89 -5.72
CA GLY A 69 3.51 8.31 -5.78
C GLY A 69 4.30 9.08 -6.85
N ARG A 70 5.60 8.83 -6.97
CA ARG A 70 6.45 9.46 -8.00
C ARG A 70 6.04 9.07 -9.41
N ARG A 71 5.73 7.79 -9.65
CA ARG A 71 5.27 7.31 -10.97
C ARG A 71 3.90 7.89 -11.32
N GLY A 72 2.94 7.86 -10.39
CA GLY A 72 1.62 8.46 -10.57
C GLY A 72 1.68 9.97 -10.78
N GLY A 73 2.46 10.66 -9.94
CA GLY A 73 2.72 12.10 -10.04
C GLY A 73 3.34 12.49 -11.38
N ARG A 74 4.33 11.74 -11.88
CA ARG A 74 4.91 11.97 -13.21
C ARG A 74 3.90 11.76 -14.33
N ALA A 75 3.08 10.71 -14.25
CA ALA A 75 2.03 10.45 -15.23
C ALA A 75 0.97 11.57 -15.28
N THR A 76 0.67 12.19 -14.14
CA THR A 76 -0.20 13.37 -14.09
C THR A 76 0.50 14.66 -14.49
N ALA A 77 1.79 14.82 -14.20
CA ALA A 77 2.55 16.05 -14.47
C ALA A 77 2.58 16.38 -15.96
N GLY A 78 2.78 15.37 -16.82
CA GLY A 78 2.79 15.52 -18.28
C GLY A 78 1.43 15.68 -18.95
N ARG A 79 0.31 15.65 -18.20
CA ARG A 79 -1.03 15.86 -18.78
C ARG A 79 -1.34 17.35 -18.95
N SER A 80 -1.90 17.71 -20.10
CA SER A 80 -2.37 19.06 -20.42
C SER A 80 -3.40 19.55 -19.40
N ALA A 81 -3.45 20.86 -19.16
CA ALA A 81 -4.34 21.47 -18.17
C ALA A 81 -5.83 21.14 -18.42
N THR A 82 -6.24 21.02 -19.70
CA THR A 82 -7.59 20.64 -20.10
C THR A 82 -7.94 19.21 -19.70
N SER A 83 -7.01 18.26 -19.87
CA SER A 83 -7.21 16.86 -19.48
C SER A 83 -7.15 16.64 -17.97
N LYS A 84 -6.45 17.50 -17.22
CA LYS A 84 -6.52 17.56 -15.75
C LYS A 84 -7.90 18.03 -15.28
N ARG A 85 -8.39 19.17 -15.80
CA ARG A 85 -9.71 19.73 -15.46
C ARG A 85 -10.88 18.78 -15.75
N LYS A 86 -10.84 18.07 -16.89
CA LYS A 86 -11.88 17.09 -17.27
C LYS A 86 -11.88 15.82 -16.40
N ALA A 87 -10.76 15.48 -15.77
CA ALA A 87 -10.68 14.36 -14.84
C ALA A 87 -11.21 14.75 -13.45
N ASP A 88 -10.95 15.99 -13.02
CA ASP A 88 -11.51 16.55 -11.79
C ASP A 88 -13.04 16.68 -11.87
N SER A 89 -13.56 17.21 -12.99
CA SER A 89 -15.00 17.39 -13.19
C SER A 89 -15.79 16.08 -13.38
N ARG A 90 -15.12 14.93 -13.52
CA ARG A 90 -15.75 13.60 -13.59
C ARG A 90 -15.77 12.90 -12.23
N LYS A 91 -15.19 13.53 -11.21
CA LYS A 91 -15.10 13.01 -9.84
C LYS A 91 -16.18 13.61 -8.92
N SER A 92 -16.99 14.52 -9.46
CA SER A 92 -18.19 15.12 -8.86
C SER A 92 -19.41 14.23 -9.07
#